data_AF-A0A3D2V541-F1
#
_entry.id   AF-A0A3D2V541-F1
#
_cell.length_a   1.000
_cell.length_b   1.000
_cell.length_c   1.000
_cell.angle_alpha   90.00
_cell.angle_beta   90.00
_cell.angle_gamma   90.00
#
_symmetry.space_group_name_H-M   'P 1'
#
loop_
_entity.id
_entity.type
_entity.pdbx_description
1 polymer ?
#
loop_
_entity_poly.entity_id
_entity_poly.type
_entity_poly.pdbx_seq_one_letter_code
_entity_poly.pdbx_strand_id
1 'polypeptide(L)'
;MEFRNWPLVSRTWFSLAVAAVNLSIGFVVVITTSQWAMAGLLVAILFLLSWRLWIPTYVQLGPTGLRQSILGIRKKRSWSEVTEAKFHPRGVQLFFSDPLDGAVRSRSVLLENTVRLEELQHTVSFYCE
;
A
#
# COMPACT_ATOMS: atom_id res chain seq x y z
N MET A 1 -17.41 5.62 -1.87
CA MET A 1 -17.08 4.67 -0.78
C MET A 1 -15.66 4.93 -0.32
N GLU A 2 -15.38 4.89 1.00
CA GLU A 2 -14.04 5.08 1.56
C GLU A 2 -13.46 3.75 2.03
N PHE A 3 -12.25 3.46 1.60
CA PHE A 3 -11.48 2.26 1.93
C PHE A 3 -10.23 2.67 2.70
N ARG A 4 -10.01 2.04 3.84
CA ARG A 4 -8.81 2.26 4.64
C ARG A 4 -7.91 1.05 4.50
N ASN A 5 -6.78 1.22 3.81
CA ASN A 5 -5.74 0.23 3.74
C ASN A 5 -4.63 0.59 4.73
N TRP A 6 -4.60 -0.12 5.85
CA TRP A 6 -3.60 0.08 6.90
C TRP A 6 -2.90 -1.24 7.20
N PRO A 7 -1.71 -1.48 6.59
CA PRO A 7 -1.00 -2.76 6.67
C PRO A 7 -0.74 -3.22 8.11
N LEU A 8 -0.48 -2.28 9.02
CA LEU A 8 -0.31 -2.56 10.44
C LEU A 8 -1.53 -3.25 11.09
N VAL A 9 -2.74 -2.88 10.68
CA VAL A 9 -3.98 -3.40 11.26
C VAL A 9 -4.53 -4.56 10.43
N SER A 10 -4.48 -4.48 9.11
CA SER A 10 -5.00 -5.53 8.21
C SER A 10 -4.09 -6.74 8.10
N ARG A 11 -2.76 -6.55 8.22
CA ARG A 11 -1.74 -7.60 8.13
C ARG A 11 -0.72 -7.47 9.25
N THR A 12 -1.21 -7.52 10.49
CA THR A 12 -0.41 -7.36 11.72
C THR A 12 0.83 -8.28 11.73
N TRP A 13 0.69 -9.53 11.30
CA TRP A 13 1.79 -10.49 11.18
C TRP A 13 2.88 -10.05 10.21
N PHE A 14 2.52 -9.45 9.08
CA PHE A 14 3.49 -8.96 8.10
C PHE A 14 4.26 -7.77 8.67
N SER A 15 3.59 -6.82 9.32
CA SER A 15 4.26 -5.71 10.00
C SER A 15 5.14 -6.16 11.16
N LEU A 16 4.72 -7.18 11.92
CA LEU A 16 5.52 -7.78 12.99
C LEU A 16 6.77 -8.45 12.43
N ALA A 17 6.64 -9.19 11.32
CA ALA A 17 7.77 -9.83 10.64
C ALA A 17 8.79 -8.79 10.14
N VAL A 18 8.33 -7.70 9.53
CA VAL A 18 9.23 -6.61 9.08
C VAL A 18 9.94 -5.95 10.26
N ALA A 19 9.24 -5.71 11.38
CA ALA A 19 9.85 -5.17 12.58
C ALA A 19 10.92 -6.12 13.15
N ALA A 20 10.63 -7.43 13.21
CA ALA A 20 11.56 -8.45 13.67
C ALA A 20 12.80 -8.54 12.79
N VAL A 21 12.65 -8.44 11.47
CA VAL A 21 13.77 -8.41 10.52
C VAL A 21 14.63 -7.16 10.73
N ASN A 22 14.02 -5.98 10.86
CA ASN A 22 14.75 -4.73 11.10
C ASN A 22 15.57 -4.80 12.40
N LEU A 23 14.98 -5.33 13.47
CA LEU A 23 15.68 -5.52 14.75
C LEU A 23 16.80 -6.56 14.66
N SER A 24 16.57 -7.66 13.94
CA SER A 24 17.58 -8.70 13.70
C SER A 24 18.80 -8.14 12.98
N ILE A 25 18.60 -7.28 11.97
CA ILE A 25 19.70 -6.61 11.27
C ILE A 25 20.49 -5.71 12.22
N GLY A 26 19.80 -4.91 13.05
CA GLY A 26 20.45 -4.10 14.07
C GLY A 26 21.29 -4.94 15.04
N PHE A 27 20.73 -6.07 15.50
CA PHE A 27 21.43 -6.99 16.40
C PHE A 27 22.70 -7.58 15.76
N VAL A 28 22.61 -8.01 14.50
CA VAL A 28 23.76 -8.52 13.73
C VAL A 28 24.87 -7.46 13.62
N VAL A 29 24.51 -6.19 13.44
CA VAL A 29 25.48 -5.08 13.38
C VAL A 29 26.14 -4.87 14.74
N VAL A 30 25.39 -4.90 15.85
CA VAL A 30 25.96 -4.76 17.19
C VAL A 30 26.96 -5.88 17.49
N ILE A 31 26.62 -7.14 17.20
CA ILE A 31 27.53 -8.26 17.51
C ILE A 31 28.80 -8.24 16.65
N THR A 32 28.74 -7.71 15.42
CA THR A 32 29.90 -7.71 14.51
C THR A 32 30.80 -6.50 14.70
N THR A 33 30.23 -5.34 14.96
CA THR A 33 30.99 -4.07 15.04
C THR A 33 31.18 -3.55 16.45
N SER A 34 30.41 -4.06 17.44
CA SER A 34 30.30 -3.50 18.79
C SER A 34 29.88 -2.01 18.85
N GLN A 35 29.40 -1.46 17.72
CA GLN A 35 29.01 -0.06 17.60
C GLN A 35 27.49 0.11 17.71
N TRP A 36 27.02 0.38 18.92
CA TRP A 36 25.61 0.62 19.22
C TRP A 36 25.01 1.81 18.46
N ALA A 37 25.79 2.88 18.28
CA ALA A 37 25.34 4.07 17.56
C ALA A 37 25.05 3.77 16.08
N MET A 38 25.91 3.00 15.43
CA MET A 38 25.78 2.65 14.01
C MET A 38 24.62 1.68 13.79
N ALA A 39 24.47 0.69 14.68
CA ALA A 39 23.33 -0.21 14.66
C ALA A 39 21.99 0.52 14.88
N GLY A 40 21.93 1.44 15.85
CA GLY A 40 20.75 2.25 16.11
C GLY A 40 20.35 3.11 14.90
N LEU A 41 21.33 3.74 14.25
CA LEU A 41 21.12 4.54 13.05
C LEU A 41 20.62 3.71 11.87
N LEU A 42 21.17 2.51 11.66
CA LEU A 42 20.71 1.56 10.64
C LEU A 42 19.26 1.11 10.88
N VAL A 43 18.93 0.72 12.12
CA VAL A 43 17.55 0.33 12.47
C VAL A 43 16.60 1.50 12.25
N ALA A 44 16.98 2.71 12.66
CA ALA A 44 16.18 3.91 12.44
C ALA A 44 15.91 4.15 10.95
N ILE A 45 16.95 4.04 10.10
CA ILE A 45 16.81 4.17 8.64
C ILE A 45 15.91 3.08 8.07
N LEU A 46 16.04 1.82 8.51
CA LEU A 46 15.19 0.73 8.05
C LEU A 46 13.72 0.93 8.43
N PHE A 47 13.46 1.43 9.64
CA PHE A 47 12.12 1.82 10.06
C PHE A 47 11.58 3.01 9.25
N LEU A 48 12.42 4.01 8.98
CA LEU A 48 12.10 5.14 8.10
C LEU A 48 11.80 4.70 6.67
N LEU A 49 12.54 3.75 6.09
CA LEU A 49 12.24 3.18 4.77
C LEU A 49 10.94 2.35 4.79
N SER A 50 10.66 1.72 5.93
CA SER A 50 9.43 0.96 6.17
C SER A 50 8.24 1.83 6.59
N TRP A 51 8.37 3.17 6.63
CA TRP A 51 7.35 4.13 7.08
C TRP A 51 5.95 3.85 6.51
N ARG A 52 5.89 3.42 5.24
CA ARG A 52 4.66 3.14 4.51
C ARG A 52 3.82 2.00 5.08
N LEU A 53 4.41 1.09 5.87
CA LEU A 53 3.70 0.02 6.58
C LEU A 53 2.99 0.51 7.83
N TRP A 54 3.47 1.62 8.40
CA TRP A 54 2.99 2.16 9.67
C TRP A 54 1.87 3.19 9.47
N ILE A 55 1.78 3.81 8.30
CA ILE A 55 0.84 4.90 8.01
C ILE A 55 -0.41 4.38 7.31
N PRO A 56 -1.61 4.83 7.73
CA PRO A 56 -2.84 4.48 7.04
C PRO A 56 -2.91 5.17 5.68
N THR A 57 -3.26 4.39 4.65
CA THR A 57 -3.59 4.91 3.33
C THR A 57 -5.10 4.85 3.12
N TYR A 58 -5.69 5.97 2.76
CA TYR A 58 -7.13 6.08 2.51
C TYR A 58 -7.35 6.10 1.00
N VAL A 59 -8.31 5.32 0.51
CA VAL A 59 -8.68 5.29 -0.89
C VAL A 59 -10.19 5.52 -0.96
N GLN A 60 -10.60 6.63 -1.56
CA GLN A 60 -11.99 6.95 -1.80
C GLN A 60 -12.33 6.72 -3.28
N LEU A 61 -13.35 5.91 -3.54
CA LEU A 61 -13.95 5.78 -4.87
C LEU A 61 -15.10 6.77 -5.01
N GLY A 62 -15.09 7.49 -6.12
CA GLY A 62 -16.19 8.37 -6.53
C GLY A 62 -16.41 8.34 -8.05
N PRO A 63 -17.45 9.05 -8.54
CA PRO A 63 -17.84 9.04 -9.95
C PRO A 63 -16.78 9.64 -10.88
N THR A 64 -15.86 10.46 -10.35
CA THR A 64 -14.78 11.11 -11.12
C THR A 64 -13.45 10.37 -11.05
N GLY A 65 -13.41 9.18 -10.44
CA GLY A 65 -12.21 8.35 -10.31
C GLY A 65 -11.88 7.97 -8.87
N LEU A 66 -10.63 7.56 -8.68
CA LEU A 66 -10.08 7.16 -7.38
C LEU A 66 -9.27 8.28 -6.76
N ARG A 67 -9.56 8.59 -5.49
CA ARG A 67 -8.79 9.53 -4.67
C ARG A 67 -8.03 8.75 -3.61
N GLN A 68 -6.72 8.69 -3.75
CA GLN A 68 -5.84 8.13 -2.72
C GLN A 68 -5.30 9.25 -1.85
N SER A 69 -5.44 9.12 -0.53
CA SER A 69 -4.84 10.01 0.45
C SER A 69 -3.82 9.26 1.31
N ILE A 70 -2.59 9.76 1.33
CA ILE A 70 -1.50 9.26 2.17
C ILE A 70 -0.93 10.46 2.90
N LEU A 71 -1.12 10.52 4.22
CA LEU A 71 -0.52 11.55 5.08
C LEU A 71 -0.70 12.99 4.52
N GLY A 72 -1.94 13.33 4.16
CA GLY A 72 -2.31 14.65 3.61
C GLY A 72 -2.07 14.82 2.10
N ILE A 73 -1.22 14.00 1.48
CA ILE A 73 -1.03 14.00 0.03
C ILE A 73 -2.24 13.33 -0.61
N ARG A 74 -2.98 14.07 -1.43
CA ARG A 74 -4.14 13.57 -2.18
C ARG A 74 -3.75 13.37 -3.64
N LYS A 75 -3.69 12.12 -4.09
CA LYS A 75 -3.52 11.77 -5.50
C LYS A 75 -4.87 11.38 -6.08
N LYS A 76 -5.35 12.11 -7.08
CA LYS A 76 -6.52 11.74 -7.87
C LYS A 76 -6.05 10.94 -9.08
N ARG A 77 -6.72 9.84 -9.38
CA ARG A 77 -6.55 9.02 -10.59
C ARG A 77 -7.90 8.93 -11.29
N SER A 78 -7.93 9.28 -12.57
CA SER A 78 -9.15 9.17 -13.37
C SER A 78 -9.45 7.70 -13.71
N TRP A 79 -10.72 7.37 -13.96
CA TRP A 79 -11.10 6.05 -14.50
C TRP A 79 -10.46 5.81 -15.87
N SER A 80 -10.24 6.86 -16.66
CA SER A 80 -9.54 6.79 -17.95
C SER A 80 -8.08 6.34 -17.86
N GLU A 81 -7.47 6.36 -16.68
CA GLU A 81 -6.11 5.85 -16.45
C GLU A 81 -6.10 4.35 -16.05
N VAL A 82 -7.27 3.76 -15.81
CA VAL A 82 -7.41 2.34 -15.46
C VAL A 82 -7.26 1.51 -16.73
N THR A 83 -6.30 0.60 -16.72
CA THR A 83 -5.99 -0.27 -17.86
C THR A 83 -6.60 -1.66 -17.68
N GLU A 84 -6.66 -2.15 -16.45
CA GLU A 84 -7.20 -3.48 -16.15
C GLU A 84 -7.79 -3.50 -14.73
N ALA A 85 -8.90 -4.22 -14.55
CA ALA A 85 -9.49 -4.49 -13.24
C ALA A 85 -9.52 -6.02 -13.00
N LYS A 86 -8.78 -6.51 -12.00
CA LYS A 86 -8.81 -7.91 -11.58
C LYS A 86 -9.63 -8.09 -10.31
N PHE A 87 -10.74 -8.80 -10.45
CA PHE A 87 -11.62 -9.16 -9.36
C PHE A 87 -11.03 -10.36 -8.59
N HIS A 88 -10.92 -10.21 -7.27
CA HIS A 88 -10.40 -11.22 -6.35
C HIS A 88 -11.46 -11.58 -5.28
N PRO A 89 -11.41 -12.77 -4.68
CA PRO A 89 -12.37 -13.17 -3.65
C PRO A 89 -12.34 -12.27 -2.39
N ARG A 90 -11.26 -11.51 -2.20
CA ARG A 90 -11.07 -10.59 -1.06
C ARG A 90 -11.16 -9.11 -1.44
N GLY A 91 -11.32 -8.79 -2.72
CA GLY A 91 -11.31 -7.40 -3.16
C GLY A 91 -11.18 -7.22 -4.67
N VAL A 92 -10.89 -5.99 -5.10
CA VAL A 92 -10.66 -5.67 -6.51
C VAL A 92 -9.31 -4.98 -6.66
N GLN A 93 -8.52 -5.43 -7.63
CA GLN A 93 -7.22 -4.87 -7.94
C GLN A 93 -7.32 -4.09 -9.24
N LEU A 94 -7.10 -2.78 -9.16
CA LEU A 94 -7.10 -1.87 -10.32
C LEU A 94 -5.67 -1.61 -10.74
N PHE A 95 -5.36 -1.82 -12.02
CA PHE A 95 -4.08 -1.51 -12.64
C PHE A 95 -4.19 -0.19 -13.39
N PHE A 96 -3.26 0.73 -13.12
CA PHE A 96 -3.19 2.02 -13.79
C PHE A 96 -1.95 2.08 -14.68
N SER A 97 -2.09 2.64 -15.87
CA SER A 97 -0.96 3.03 -16.71
C SER A 97 -0.48 4.42 -16.28
N ASP A 98 0.78 4.55 -15.87
CA ASP A 98 1.37 5.88 -15.63
C ASP A 98 1.94 6.39 -16.97
N PRO A 99 1.46 7.52 -17.51
CA PRO A 99 1.90 8.03 -18.81
C PRO A 99 3.36 8.52 -18.83
N LEU A 100 4.01 8.59 -17.67
CA LEU A 100 5.38 9.09 -17.49
C LEU A 100 6.45 8.00 -17.55
N ASP A 101 6.09 6.73 -17.36
CA ASP A 101 7.06 5.63 -17.35
C ASP A 101 6.72 4.65 -18.48
N GLY A 102 7.47 4.73 -19.59
CA GLY A 102 7.45 3.72 -20.66
C GLY A 102 7.89 2.32 -20.21
N ALA A 103 8.26 2.17 -18.93
CA ALA A 103 8.40 0.89 -18.26
C ALA A 103 7.08 0.58 -17.53
N VAL A 104 6.48 -0.56 -17.85
CA VAL A 104 5.28 -1.16 -17.26
C VAL A 104 5.41 -1.30 -15.74
N ARG A 105 5.34 -0.18 -15.02
CA ARG A 105 5.25 -0.14 -13.57
C ARG A 105 3.78 0.02 -13.25
N SER A 106 3.04 -1.07 -13.46
CA SER A 106 1.62 -1.15 -13.15
C SER A 106 1.45 -0.91 -11.66
N ARG A 107 1.20 0.35 -11.27
CA ARG A 107 0.75 0.65 -9.91
C ARG A 107 -0.61 -0.01 -9.81
N SER A 108 -0.68 -1.05 -8.99
CA SER A 108 -1.95 -1.67 -8.68
C SER A 108 -2.45 -1.13 -7.34
N VAL A 109 -3.73 -0.78 -7.29
CA VAL A 109 -4.42 -0.48 -6.03
C VAL A 109 -5.31 -1.65 -5.73
N LEU A 110 -4.99 -2.38 -4.67
CA LEU A 110 -5.84 -3.44 -4.15
C LEU A 110 -6.82 -2.83 -3.14
N LEU A 111 -8.10 -2.91 -3.48
CA LEU A 111 -9.22 -2.55 -2.64
C LEU A 111 -9.71 -3.84 -1.96
N GLU A 112 -9.16 -4.16 -0.80
CA GLU A 112 -9.66 -5.28 0.01
C GLU A 112 -10.92 -4.81 0.77
N ASN A 113 -12.08 -5.38 0.45
CA ASN A 113 -13.31 -5.19 1.22
C ASN A 113 -14.13 -6.47 1.23
N THR A 114 -14.06 -7.18 2.36
CA THR A 114 -14.78 -8.43 2.58
C THR A 114 -16.23 -8.22 3.02
N VAL A 115 -16.62 -7.00 3.44
CA VAL A 115 -17.95 -6.72 4.01
C VAL A 115 -18.96 -6.30 2.93
N ARG A 116 -18.51 -5.64 1.86
CA ARG A 116 -19.34 -5.16 0.73
C ARG A 116 -18.67 -5.47 -0.60
N LEU A 117 -18.26 -6.73 -0.77
CA LEU A 117 -17.54 -7.18 -1.96
C LEU A 117 -18.40 -7.02 -3.22
N GLU A 118 -19.66 -7.47 -3.18
CA GLU A 118 -20.58 -7.43 -4.33
C GLU A 118 -20.89 -6.01 -4.80
N GLU A 119 -21.16 -5.09 -3.85
CA GLU A 119 -21.34 -3.66 -4.14
C GLU A 119 -20.09 -3.05 -4.81
N LEU A 120 -18.90 -3.45 -4.35
CA LEU A 120 -17.63 -2.95 -4.88
C LEU A 120 -17.37 -3.47 -6.28
N GLN A 121 -17.63 -4.77 -6.52
CA GLN A 121 -17.51 -5.38 -7.84
C GLN A 121 -18.46 -4.73 -8.85
N HIS A 122 -19.73 -4.55 -8.46
CA HIS A 122 -20.75 -3.91 -9.31
C HIS A 122 -20.44 -2.44 -9.60
N THR A 123 -19.90 -1.71 -8.62
CA THR A 123 -19.51 -0.30 -8.82
C THR A 123 -18.31 -0.20 -9.76
N VAL A 124 -17.32 -1.08 -9.63
CA VAL A 124 -16.14 -1.06 -10.51
C VAL A 124 -16.51 -1.50 -11.92
N SER A 125 -17.35 -2.52 -12.10
CA SER A 125 -17.80 -2.93 -13.44
C SER A 125 -18.56 -1.79 -14.13
N PHE A 126 -19.45 -1.09 -13.42
CA PHE A 126 -20.22 0.03 -13.96
C PHE A 126 -19.35 1.20 -14.46
N TYR A 127 -18.19 1.45 -13.85
CA TYR A 127 -17.31 2.56 -14.24
C TYR A 127 -16.17 2.16 -15.20
N CYS A 128 -15.92 0.86 -15.39
CA CYS A 128 -14.89 0.35 -16.31
C CYS A 128 -15.46 -0.15 -17.64
N GLU A 129 -16.77 -0.26 -17.79
CA GLU A 129 -17.49 -0.46 -19.06
C GLU A 129 -17.53 0.84 -19.88
#